data_AF-A0A7W8XHF3-F1
#
_entry.id   AF-A0A7W8XHF3-F1
#
_cell.length_a   1.000
_cell.length_b   1.000
_cell.length_c   1.000
_cell.angle_alpha   90.00
_cell.angle_beta   90.00
_cell.angle_gamma   90.00
#
_symmetry.space_group_name_H-M   'P 1'
#
loop_
_entity.id
_entity.type
_entity.pdbx_description
1 polymer ?
#
loop_
_entity_poly.entity_id
_entity_poly.type
_entity_poly.pdbx_seq_one_letter_code
_entity_poly.pdbx_strand_id
1 'polypeptide(L)' 'MPGYGCTRLAWYEEHWDIGSAIQREKSLKRWNRRWKIDLVESIDPEWDDLYLTLW' A
#
# COMPACT_ATOMS: atom_id res chain seq x y z
N MET A 1 -2.44 24.97 -5.76
CA MET A 1 -3.12 23.87 -6.48
C MET A 1 -3.54 22.86 -5.43
N PRO A 2 -4.79 22.37 -5.39
CA PRO A 2 -5.15 21.33 -4.44
C PRO A 2 -4.37 20.09 -4.86
N GLY A 3 -3.26 19.84 -4.16
CA GLY A 3 -2.36 18.73 -4.44
C GLY A 3 -3.10 17.42 -4.28
N TYR A 4 -2.86 16.51 -5.21
CA TYR A 4 -3.39 15.15 -5.22
C TYR A 4 -3.34 14.56 -3.80
N GLY A 5 -4.52 14.30 -3.22
CA GLY A 5 -4.73 14.00 -1.79
C GLY A 5 -4.22 12.63 -1.31
N CYS A 6 -3.16 12.10 -1.92
CA CYS A 6 -2.47 10.89 -1.50
C CYS A 6 -1.11 11.29 -0.89
N THR A 7 -1.13 11.74 0.36
CA THR A 7 0.07 12.23 1.06
C THR A 7 0.68 11.20 2.01
N ARG A 8 0.04 10.05 2.23
CA ARG A 8 0.43 9.05 3.24
C ARG A 8 0.74 7.70 2.61
N LEU A 9 1.90 7.12 2.92
CA LEU A 9 2.25 5.75 2.54
C LEU A 9 1.82 4.81 3.66
N ALA A 10 0.67 4.16 3.54
CA ALA A 10 0.16 3.26 4.57
C ALA A 10 0.60 1.79 4.40
N TRP A 11 1.07 1.40 3.21
CA TRP A 11 1.49 0.03 2.93
C TRP A 11 2.41 -0.06 1.71
N TYR A 12 3.44 -0.89 1.80
CA TYR A 12 4.27 -1.31 0.67
C TYR A 12 4.70 -2.77 0.85
N GLU A 13 5.05 -3.43 -0.24
CA GLU A 13 5.55 -4.82 -0.26
C GLU A 13 6.75 -4.89 -1.21
N GLU A 14 7.85 -5.46 -0.74
CA GLU A 14 9.05 -5.66 -1.55
C GLU A 14 8.96 -6.96 -2.34
N HIS A 15 9.37 -6.91 -3.61
CA HIS A 15 9.39 -8.06 -4.49
C HIS A 15 10.73 -8.15 -5.20
N TRP A 16 11.30 -9.36 -5.22
CA TRP A 16 12.58 -9.66 -5.86
C TRP A 16 12.52 -9.66 -7.39
N ASP A 17 11.35 -9.96 -7.95
CA ASP A 17 11.10 -10.04 -9.39
C ASP A 17 10.01 -9.05 -9.81
N ILE A 18 10.24 -8.36 -10.93
CA ILE A 18 9.32 -7.36 -11.46
C ILE A 18 7.99 -7.98 -11.93
N GLY A 19 8.02 -9.21 -12.46
CA GLY A 19 6.83 -9.96 -12.85
C GLY A 19 5.94 -10.28 -11.65
N SER A 20 6.53 -10.69 -10.53
CA SER A 20 5.81 -10.88 -9.27
C SER A 20 5.17 -9.57 -8.78
N ALA A 21 5.91 -8.45 -8.81
CA ALA A 21 5.38 -7.14 -8.43
C ALA A 21 4.19 -6.73 -9.31
N ILE A 22 4.30 -6.88 -10.64
CA ILE A 22 3.23 -6.54 -11.58
C ILE A 22 2.00 -7.43 -11.36
N GLN A 23 2.18 -8.73 -11.14
CA GLN A 23 1.06 -9.64 -10.89
C GLN A 23 0.35 -9.30 -9.58
N ARG A 24 1.10 -8.97 -8.52
CA ARG A 24 0.56 -8.56 -7.22
C ARG A 24 -0.23 -7.26 -7.35
N GLU A 25 0.33 -6.24 -8.01
CA GLU A 25 -0.34 -4.96 -8.25
C GLU A 25 -1.65 -5.16 -9.04
N LYS A 26 -1.62 -5.96 -10.10
CA LYS A 26 -2.83 -6.28 -10.90
C LYS A 26 -3.91 -6.98 -10.06
N SER A 27 -3.50 -7.86 -9.15
CA SER A 27 -4.42 -8.56 -8.24
C SER A 27 -5.05 -7.57 -7.26
N LEU A 28 -4.22 -6.73 -6.60
CA LEU A 28 -4.67 -5.70 -5.68
C LEU A 28 -5.61 -4.69 -6.34
N LYS A 29 -5.38 -4.31 -7.60
CA LYS A 29 -6.28 -3.41 -8.34
C LYS A 29 -7.70 -3.97 -8.48
N ARG A 30 -7.88 -5.30 -8.48
CA ARG A 30 -9.18 -5.98 -8.56
C ARG A 30 -9.82 -6.26 -7.20
N TRP A 31 -9.08 -6.12 -6.11
CA TRP A 31 -9.59 -6.42 -4.77
C TRP A 31 -10.64 -5.41 -4.31
N ASN A 32 -11.58 -5.91 -3.50
CA ASN A 32 -12.52 -5.05 -2.80
C ASN A 32 -11.75 -4.10 -1.86
N ARG A 33 -12.26 -2.88 -1.68
CA ARG A 33 -11.69 -1.89 -0.77
C ARG A 33 -11.49 -2.44 0.65
N ARG A 34 -12.40 -3.31 1.11
CA ARG A 34 -12.32 -3.96 2.44
C ARG A 34 -11.01 -4.73 2.61
N TRP A 35 -10.64 -5.56 1.66
CA TRP A 35 -9.42 -6.38 1.75
C TRP A 35 -8.14 -5.55 1.71
N LYS A 36 -8.16 -4.39 1.04
CA LYS A 36 -7.02 -3.46 1.08
C LYS A 36 -6.87 -2.83 2.46
N ILE A 37 -7.99 -2.48 3.10
CA ILE A 37 -8.01 -1.98 4.48
C ILE A 37 -7.51 -3.07 5.43
N ASP A 38 -8.05 -4.28 5.34
CA ASP A 38 -7.62 -5.41 6.19
C ASP A 38 -6.12 -5.71 6.02
N LEU A 39 -5.60 -5.59 4.79
CA LEU A 39 -4.16 -5.76 4.49
C LEU A 39 -3.30 -4.67 5.15
N VAL A 40 -3.71 -3.40 5.04
CA VAL A 40 -3.04 -2.28 5.73
C VAL A 40 -3.08 -2.50 7.25
N GLU A 41 -4.27 -2.74 7.82
CA GLU A 41 -4.47 -2.93 9.26
C GLU A 41 -3.72 -4.15 9.82
N SER A 42 -3.50 -5.19 9.01
CA SER A 42 -2.73 -6.36 9.44
C SER A 42 -1.23 -6.09 9.65
N ILE A 43 -0.71 -5.02 9.05
CA ILE A 43 0.70 -4.62 9.15
C ILE A 43 0.83 -3.41 10.06
N ASP A 44 -0.07 -2.45 9.89
CA ASP A 44 -0.10 -1.20 10.64
C ASP A 44 -1.55 -0.80 10.97
N PRO A 45 -2.04 -1.19 12.15
CA PRO A 45 -3.38 -0.80 12.59
C PRO A 45 -3.48 0.67 12.99
N GLU A 46 -2.37 1.38 13.21
CA GLU A 46 -2.33 2.82 13.49
C GLU A 46 -2.32 3.66 12.20
N TRP A 47 -2.21 2.97 11.06
CA TRP A 47 -2.18 3.54 9.73
C TRP A 47 -1.02 4.52 9.53
N ASP A 48 0.08 4.39 10.28
CA ASP A 48 1.20 5.32 10.27
C ASP A 48 1.77 5.60 8.88
N ASP A 49 2.33 6.81 8.72
CA ASP A 49 2.97 7.14 7.47
C ASP A 49 4.32 6.46 7.39
N LEU A 50 4.36 5.32 6.68
CA LEU A 50 5.58 4.55 6.47
C LEU A 50 6.65 5.39 5.77
N TYR A 51 6.28 6.42 5.02
CA TYR A 51 7.26 7.32 4.41
C TYR A 51 8.04 8.11 5.45
N LEU A 52 7.41 8.49 6.58
CA LEU A 52 8.06 9.22 7.66
C LEU A 52 8.89 8.31 8.57
N THR A 53 8.59 7.02 8.64
CA THR A 53 9.33 6.04 9.44
C THR A 53 10.48 5.36 8.71
N LEU A 54 10.57 5.50 7.38
CA LEU A 54 11.68 5.00 6.56
C LEU A 54 12.95 5.90 6.58
N TRP A 55 13.05 6.85 7.52
CA TRP A 55 14.18 7.77 7.67
C TRP A 55 15.03 7.46 8.91
#